data_AF-A0A820EW18-F1
#
_entry.id   AF-A0A820EW18-F1
#
_cell.length_a   1.000
_cell.length_b   1.000
_cell.length_c   1.000
_cell.angle_alpha   90.00
_cell.angle_beta   90.00
_cell.angle_gamma   90.00
#
_symmetry.space_group_name_H-M   'P 1'
#
loop_
_entity.id
_entity.type
_entity.pdbx_description
1 polymer ?
#
loop_
_entity_poly.entity_id
_entity_poly.type
_entity_poly.pdbx_seq_one_letter_code
_entity_poly.pdbx_strand_id
1 'polypeptide(L)'
;MLDMKIVVVLFCAAIKESGFPVTPLLDVIMELRESYQTLLLTQWNQKFSEILTKDNYTPMIIEDETKYQLLLRQFPLRIEATEKLPFPRSLPYSESVPKIFLEIKDFASICAKFAKGLNVSKTEIDDMIRKPTNLLLTKTLKSALVELTAAESETQLNFSQLVQICINTLHLENAMPYLEDYIIALVHGSARQIGLRLQGASMLKDIRSLVEDRIYDKLNDKIDQCLDIASYDWMMQEASGVASDYITTTIQFLENTFRAFTHLP
;
A
#
# COMPACT_ATOMS: atom_id res chain seq x y z
N MET A 1 5.46 -9.88 24.49
CA MET A 1 6.89 -9.62 24.22
C MET A 1 7.34 -8.24 24.71
N LEU A 2 6.53 -7.19 24.52
CA LEU A 2 6.79 -5.86 25.13
C LEU A 2 6.89 -5.90 26.65
N ASP A 3 6.01 -6.64 27.34
CA ASP A 3 6.05 -6.74 28.82
C ASP A 3 7.30 -7.46 29.32
N MET A 4 7.71 -8.54 28.63
CA MET A 4 8.95 -9.26 28.90
C MET A 4 10.16 -8.32 28.76
N LYS A 5 10.20 -7.51 27.70
CA LYS A 5 11.24 -6.50 27.51
C LYS A 5 11.27 -5.49 28.66
N ILE A 6 10.12 -4.98 29.11
CA ILE A 6 10.05 -4.02 30.22
C ILE A 6 10.66 -4.64 31.50
N VAL A 7 10.29 -5.88 31.83
CA VAL A 7 10.83 -6.59 33.01
C VAL A 7 12.34 -6.79 32.91
N VAL A 8 12.84 -7.23 31.75
CA VAL A 8 14.28 -7.46 31.53
C VAL A 8 15.08 -6.16 31.58
N VAL A 9 14.56 -5.06 31.01
CA VAL A 9 15.20 -3.73 31.07
C VAL A 9 15.23 -3.18 32.50
N LEU A 10 14.15 -3.34 33.27
CA LEU A 10 14.12 -2.94 34.69
C LEU A 10 15.10 -3.75 35.53
N PHE A 11 15.18 -5.06 35.28
CA PHE A 11 16.15 -5.94 35.93
C PHE A 11 17.59 -5.57 35.59
N CYS A 12 17.88 -5.25 34.33
CA CYS A 12 19.17 -4.68 33.92
C CYS A 12 19.51 -3.42 34.71
N ALA A 13 18.56 -2.49 34.85
CA ALA A 13 18.78 -1.24 35.58
C ALA A 13 19.14 -1.50 37.06
N ALA A 14 18.41 -2.39 37.73
CA ALA A 14 18.66 -2.77 39.12
C ALA A 14 20.02 -3.47 39.32
N ILE A 15 20.39 -4.37 38.41
CA ILE A 15 21.65 -5.12 38.47
C ILE A 15 22.87 -4.24 38.15
N LYS A 16 22.69 -3.24 37.28
CA LYS A 16 23.72 -2.25 36.97
C LYS A 16 24.06 -1.39 38.18
N GLU A 17 23.06 -0.98 38.97
CA GLU A 17 23.30 -0.28 40.24
C GLU A 17 24.05 -1.16 41.26
N SER A 18 23.90 -2.48 41.15
CA SER A 18 24.59 -3.46 41.99
C SER A 18 26.01 -3.82 41.49
N GLY A 19 26.49 -3.22 40.40
CA GLY A 19 27.87 -3.40 39.90
C GLY A 19 28.12 -4.61 38.99
N PHE A 20 27.08 -5.34 38.58
CA PHE A 20 27.21 -6.52 37.71
C PHE A 20 27.16 -6.16 36.20
N PRO A 21 27.80 -6.96 35.34
CA PRO A 21 27.77 -6.75 33.90
C PRO A 21 26.38 -7.04 33.32
N VAL A 22 25.81 -6.06 32.62
CA VAL A 22 24.47 -6.13 32.01
C VAL A 22 24.50 -6.44 30.51
N THR A 23 25.68 -6.44 29.90
CA THR A 23 25.88 -6.60 28.45
C THR A 23 25.24 -7.88 27.89
N PRO A 24 25.41 -9.07 28.48
CA PRO A 24 24.82 -10.30 27.94
C PRO A 24 23.29 -10.27 27.91
N LEU A 25 22.65 -9.59 28.87
CA LEU A 25 21.20 -9.49 28.93
C LEU A 25 20.66 -8.51 27.87
N LEU A 26 21.43 -7.45 27.57
CA LEU A 26 21.12 -6.52 26.49
C LEU A 26 21.26 -7.18 25.12
N ASP A 27 22.28 -8.03 24.94
CA ASP A 27 22.48 -8.79 23.70
C ASP A 27 21.29 -9.73 23.45
N VAL A 28 20.81 -10.43 24.48
CA VAL A 28 19.59 -11.25 24.38
C VAL A 28 18.35 -10.42 24.02
N ILE A 29 18.20 -9.20 24.54
CA ILE A 29 17.10 -8.30 24.12
C ILE A 29 17.21 -7.95 22.63
N MET A 30 18.42 -7.75 22.12
CA MET A 30 18.66 -7.46 20.71
C MET A 30 18.39 -8.68 19.82
N GLU A 31 18.74 -9.90 20.23
CA GLU A 31 18.38 -11.12 19.50
C GLU A 31 16.85 -11.35 19.49
N LEU A 32 16.20 -11.17 20.64
CA LEU A 32 14.74 -11.27 20.75
C LEU A 32 14.03 -10.23 19.86
N ARG A 33 14.64 -9.06 19.65
CA ARG A 33 14.13 -8.03 18.75
C ARG A 33 14.07 -8.53 17.30
N GLU A 34 15.10 -9.19 16.79
CA GLU A 34 15.11 -9.67 15.40
C GLU A 34 14.01 -10.72 15.19
N SER A 35 13.86 -11.63 16.14
CA SER A 35 12.78 -12.61 16.16
C SER A 35 11.40 -11.93 16.23
N TYR A 36 11.25 -10.90 17.09
CA TYR A 36 10.03 -10.10 17.18
C TYR A 36 9.67 -9.42 15.86
N GLN A 37 10.66 -8.77 15.24
CA GLN A 37 10.47 -8.06 13.97
C GLN A 37 10.03 -9.03 12.87
N THR A 38 10.63 -10.23 12.82
CA THR A 38 10.24 -11.27 11.87
C THR A 38 8.79 -11.70 12.08
N LEU A 39 8.40 -11.96 13.34
CA LEU A 39 7.01 -12.31 13.68
C LEU A 39 6.01 -11.20 13.31
N LEU A 40 6.35 -9.94 13.60
CA LEU A 40 5.54 -8.79 13.20
C LEU A 40 5.38 -8.73 11.68
N LEU A 41 6.46 -8.89 10.90
CA LEU A 41 6.36 -8.86 9.45
C LEU A 41 5.45 -9.97 8.91
N THR A 42 5.50 -11.18 9.49
CA THR A 42 4.59 -12.27 9.12
C THR A 42 3.12 -11.93 9.42
N GLN A 43 2.84 -11.36 10.60
CA GLN A 43 1.49 -10.94 10.97
C GLN A 43 0.95 -9.84 10.05
N TRP A 44 1.79 -8.85 9.68
CA TRP A 44 1.36 -7.79 8.78
C TRP A 44 1.19 -8.27 7.35
N ASN A 45 1.92 -9.30 6.92
CA ASN A 45 1.68 -9.93 5.62
C ASN A 45 0.24 -10.45 5.51
N GLN A 46 -0.23 -11.14 6.56
CA GLN A 46 -1.59 -11.64 6.63
C GLN A 46 -2.61 -10.50 6.61
N LYS A 47 -2.38 -9.44 7.40
CA LYS A 47 -3.25 -8.26 7.41
C LYS A 47 -3.35 -7.58 6.05
N PHE A 48 -2.23 -7.38 5.36
CA PHE A 48 -2.24 -6.78 4.03
C PHE A 48 -2.96 -7.67 3.01
N SER A 49 -2.68 -8.98 3.03
CA SER A 49 -3.39 -9.94 2.18
C SER A 49 -4.90 -9.91 2.43
N GLU A 50 -5.34 -9.87 3.69
CA GLU A 50 -6.75 -9.75 4.03
C GLU A 50 -7.38 -8.43 3.54
N ILE A 51 -6.68 -7.31 3.70
CA ILE A 51 -7.18 -6.00 3.24
C ILE A 51 -7.34 -6.00 1.73
N LEU A 52 -6.35 -6.52 0.99
CA LEU A 52 -6.34 -6.55 -0.46
C LEU A 52 -7.36 -7.56 -1.03
N THR A 53 -7.53 -8.72 -0.42
CA THR A 53 -8.49 -9.74 -0.91
C THR A 53 -9.95 -9.37 -0.61
N LYS A 54 -10.21 -8.64 0.48
CA LYS A 54 -11.56 -8.19 0.85
C LYS A 54 -11.98 -6.89 0.15
N ASP A 55 -11.04 -6.17 -0.45
CA ASP A 55 -11.35 -4.91 -1.14
C ASP A 55 -12.11 -5.17 -2.44
N ASN A 56 -13.07 -4.30 -2.74
CA ASN A 56 -13.86 -4.38 -3.98
C ASN A 56 -13.24 -3.56 -5.12
N TYR A 57 -12.21 -2.76 -4.82
CA TYR A 57 -11.53 -1.88 -5.76
C TYR A 57 -12.51 -0.97 -6.50
N THR A 58 -13.40 -0.33 -5.74
CA THR A 58 -14.27 0.74 -6.21
C THR A 58 -13.97 2.05 -5.48
N PRO A 59 -14.24 3.21 -6.10
CA PRO A 59 -14.16 4.51 -5.43
C PRO A 59 -14.90 4.51 -4.08
N MET A 60 -14.22 4.92 -3.01
CA MET A 60 -14.79 4.94 -1.67
C MET A 60 -15.88 6.01 -1.55
N ILE A 61 -17.09 5.61 -1.14
CA ILE A 61 -18.22 6.54 -0.95
C ILE A 61 -18.32 6.93 0.52
N ILE A 62 -18.39 8.24 0.79
CA ILE A 62 -18.56 8.79 2.13
C ILE A 62 -19.91 9.51 2.19
N GLU A 63 -20.76 9.07 3.11
CA GLU A 63 -22.14 9.55 3.23
C GLU A 63 -22.25 10.88 4.00
N ASP A 64 -21.36 11.14 4.95
CA ASP A 64 -21.50 12.27 5.87
C ASP A 64 -20.18 12.98 6.16
N GLU A 65 -20.26 14.28 6.46
CA GLU A 65 -19.13 15.09 6.91
C GLU A 65 -18.45 14.51 8.16
N THR A 66 -19.22 13.93 9.09
CA THR A 66 -18.68 13.30 10.30
C THR A 66 -17.75 12.12 9.96
N LYS A 67 -18.15 11.27 9.02
CA LYS A 67 -17.35 10.14 8.55
C LYS A 67 -16.11 10.64 7.81
N TYR A 68 -16.26 11.71 7.01
CA TYR A 68 -15.13 12.34 6.31
C TYR A 68 -14.08 12.89 7.27
N GLN A 69 -14.49 13.61 8.32
CA GLN A 69 -13.58 14.15 9.33
C GLN A 69 -12.88 13.05 10.13
N LEU A 70 -13.58 11.94 10.42
CA LEU A 70 -12.96 10.77 11.05
C LEU A 70 -11.88 10.16 10.16
N LEU A 71 -12.17 10.00 8.86
CA LEU A 71 -11.19 9.53 7.89
C LEU A 71 -9.97 10.45 7.83
N LEU A 72 -10.15 11.77 7.74
CA LEU A 72 -9.05 12.73 7.67
C LEU A 72 -8.15 12.74 8.92
N ARG A 73 -8.70 12.41 10.10
CA ARG A 73 -7.90 12.26 11.33
C ARG A 73 -6.97 11.04 11.27
N GLN A 74 -7.40 10.00 10.57
CA GLN A 74 -6.70 8.73 10.46
C GLN A 74 -5.74 8.70 9.26
N PHE A 75 -6.21 9.21 8.13
CA PHE A 75 -5.55 9.30 6.84
C PHE A 75 -5.58 10.77 6.37
N PRO A 76 -4.53 11.55 6.68
CA PRO A 76 -4.51 13.01 6.51
C PRO A 76 -4.26 13.45 5.05
N LEU A 77 -4.80 12.72 4.07
CA LEU A 77 -4.72 13.08 2.66
C LEU A 77 -6.01 13.80 2.23
N ARG A 78 -5.88 15.07 1.83
CA ARG A 78 -6.99 15.85 1.28
C ARG A 78 -6.96 15.83 -0.24
N ILE A 79 -8.13 15.70 -0.85
CA ILE A 79 -8.29 15.70 -2.30
C ILE A 79 -9.17 16.89 -2.69
N GLU A 80 -8.51 17.97 -3.09
CA GLU A 80 -9.15 19.26 -3.41
C GLU A 80 -10.31 19.13 -4.39
N ALA A 81 -10.18 18.26 -5.40
CA ALA A 81 -11.22 18.01 -6.40
C ALA A 81 -12.51 17.47 -5.78
N THR A 82 -12.41 16.72 -4.69
CA THR A 82 -13.56 16.12 -4.00
C THR A 82 -14.13 17.02 -2.91
N GLU A 83 -13.34 17.98 -2.38
CA GLU A 83 -13.76 18.84 -1.26
C GLU A 83 -14.99 19.72 -1.57
N LYS A 84 -15.19 20.05 -2.84
CA LYS A 84 -16.30 20.89 -3.31
C LYS A 84 -17.59 20.09 -3.58
N LEU A 85 -17.53 18.76 -3.52
CA LEU A 85 -18.67 17.90 -3.84
C LEU A 85 -19.63 17.75 -2.64
N PRO A 86 -20.96 17.74 -2.87
CA PRO A 86 -21.93 17.43 -1.83
C PRO A 86 -21.85 15.95 -1.43
N PHE A 87 -22.43 15.63 -0.28
CA PHE A 87 -22.55 14.25 0.18
C PHE A 87 -23.75 13.53 -0.48
N PRO A 88 -23.68 12.23 -0.77
CA PRO A 88 -22.52 11.34 -0.58
C PRO A 88 -21.38 11.64 -1.57
N ARG A 89 -20.15 11.73 -1.03
CA ARG A 89 -18.94 12.08 -1.77
C ARG A 89 -18.20 10.84 -2.20
N SER A 90 -17.89 10.73 -3.49
CA SER A 90 -16.99 9.69 -4.01
C SER A 90 -15.54 10.16 -3.92
N LEU A 91 -14.69 9.37 -3.27
CA LEU A 91 -13.24 9.54 -3.26
C LEU A 91 -12.63 8.68 -4.37
N PRO A 92 -11.55 9.12 -5.02
CA PRO A 92 -10.96 8.42 -6.16
C PRO A 92 -10.23 7.13 -5.79
N TYR A 93 -9.93 6.89 -4.51
CA TYR A 93 -9.31 5.67 -4.02
C TYR A 93 -10.33 4.75 -3.33
N SER A 94 -10.03 3.46 -3.26
CA SER A 94 -10.84 2.49 -2.51
C SER A 94 -10.50 2.45 -1.02
N GLU A 95 -11.27 1.67 -0.25
CA GLU A 95 -11.08 1.53 1.20
C GLU A 95 -9.73 0.91 1.59
N SER A 96 -9.07 0.17 0.69
CA SER A 96 -7.77 -0.43 1.00
C SER A 96 -6.69 0.61 1.28
N VAL A 97 -6.72 1.78 0.63
CA VAL A 97 -5.70 2.82 0.80
C VAL A 97 -5.59 3.33 2.25
N PRO A 98 -6.66 3.86 2.88
CA PRO A 98 -6.59 4.29 4.27
C PRO A 98 -6.31 3.14 5.24
N LYS A 99 -6.83 1.93 4.96
CA LYS A 99 -6.57 0.73 5.79
C LYS A 99 -5.09 0.34 5.78
N ILE A 100 -4.45 0.26 4.61
CA ILE A 100 -3.02 -0.03 4.47
C ILE A 100 -2.18 1.06 5.16
N PHE A 101 -2.52 2.34 4.96
CA PHE A 101 -1.83 3.44 5.63
C PHE A 101 -1.87 3.31 7.15
N LEU A 102 -3.03 3.00 7.71
CA LEU A 102 -3.21 2.80 9.16
C LEU A 102 -2.39 1.62 9.68
N GLU A 103 -2.35 0.50 8.96
CA GLU A 103 -1.55 -0.67 9.37
C GLU A 103 -0.04 -0.37 9.38
N ILE A 104 0.46 0.42 8.42
CA ILE A 104 1.86 0.88 8.41
C ILE A 104 2.11 1.82 9.61
N LYS A 105 1.18 2.74 9.89
CA LYS A 105 1.26 3.67 11.03
C LYS A 105 1.28 2.92 12.37
N ASP A 106 0.48 1.89 12.51
CA ASP A 106 0.42 1.03 13.70
C ASP A 106 1.69 0.20 13.86
N PHE A 107 2.24 -0.36 12.78
CA PHE A 107 3.52 -1.04 12.79
C PHE A 107 4.64 -0.12 13.29
N ALA A 108 4.76 1.08 12.71
CA ALA A 108 5.75 2.07 13.12
C ALA A 108 5.59 2.48 14.60
N SER A 109 4.35 2.62 15.08
CA SER A 109 4.04 2.88 16.50
C SER A 109 4.53 1.75 17.41
N ILE A 110 4.34 0.49 17.01
CA ILE A 110 4.80 -0.68 17.76
C ILE A 110 6.33 -0.74 17.78
N CYS A 111 7.00 -0.49 16.65
CA CYS A 111 8.46 -0.36 16.62
C CYS A 111 8.95 0.76 17.54
N ALA A 112 8.28 1.91 17.56
CA ALA A 112 8.65 3.03 18.43
C ALA A 112 8.44 2.70 19.92
N LYS A 113 7.34 2.03 20.28
CA LYS A 113 7.12 1.52 21.65
C LYS A 113 8.19 0.51 22.06
N PHE A 114 8.63 -0.34 21.13
CA PHE A 114 9.75 -1.25 21.38
C PHE A 114 11.08 -0.53 21.55
N ALA A 115 11.33 0.56 20.82
CA ALA A 115 12.57 1.33 20.95
C ALA A 115 12.62 2.18 22.24
N LYS A 116 11.47 2.63 22.76
CA LYS A 116 11.39 3.42 24.01
C LYS A 116 11.96 2.66 25.22
N GLY A 117 12.74 3.34 26.05
CA GLY A 117 13.31 2.77 27.28
C GLY A 117 14.54 1.88 27.07
N LEU A 118 15.03 1.74 25.84
CA LEU A 118 16.39 1.28 25.61
C LEU A 118 17.33 2.48 25.81
N ASN A 119 18.46 2.30 26.51
CA ASN A 119 19.49 3.34 26.72
C ASN A 119 20.34 3.54 25.45
N VAL A 120 19.68 3.74 24.31
CA VAL A 120 20.28 3.92 22.98
C VAL A 120 20.13 5.36 22.52
N SER A 121 20.95 5.76 21.54
CA SER A 121 20.89 7.13 20.99
C SER A 121 19.60 7.38 20.20
N LYS A 122 19.19 8.64 20.05
CA LYS A 122 18.01 9.00 19.23
C LYS A 122 18.15 8.54 17.78
N THR A 123 19.34 8.67 17.20
CA THR A 123 19.67 8.19 15.85
C THR A 123 19.49 6.67 15.73
N GLU A 124 19.83 5.93 16.78
CA GLU A 124 19.63 4.48 16.80
C GLU A 124 18.13 4.13 16.90
N ILE A 125 17.35 4.88 17.71
CA ILE A 125 15.89 4.74 17.76
C ILE A 125 15.24 4.99 16.39
N ASP A 126 15.69 6.02 15.66
CA ASP A 126 15.21 6.29 14.29
C ASP A 126 15.45 5.07 13.40
N ASP A 127 16.67 4.53 13.42
CA ASP A 127 17.01 3.33 12.65
C ASP A 127 16.21 2.10 13.08
N MET A 128 15.89 1.98 14.37
CA MET A 128 15.07 0.90 14.92
C MET A 128 13.62 0.93 14.44
N ILE A 129 13.13 2.08 13.96
CA ILE A 129 11.77 2.24 13.42
C ILE A 129 11.81 2.26 11.89
N ARG A 130 12.73 3.04 11.31
CA ARG A 130 12.85 3.27 9.87
C ARG A 130 13.20 2.00 9.09
N LYS A 131 14.22 1.24 9.53
CA LYS A 131 14.65 0.01 8.85
C LYS A 131 13.53 -1.04 8.75
N PRO A 132 12.86 -1.44 9.85
CA PRO A 132 11.78 -2.41 9.76
C PRO A 132 10.56 -1.85 9.02
N THR A 133 10.26 -0.55 9.11
CA THR A 133 9.17 0.06 8.32
C THR A 133 9.47 0.02 6.81
N ASN A 134 10.71 0.28 6.41
CA ASN A 134 11.14 0.09 5.01
C ASN A 134 11.08 -1.36 4.59
N LEU A 135 11.41 -2.31 5.47
CA LEU A 135 11.31 -3.74 5.18
C LEU A 135 9.84 -4.17 4.99
N LEU A 136 8.94 -3.68 5.85
CA LEU A 136 7.49 -3.87 5.73
C LEU A 136 6.99 -3.37 4.37
N LEU A 137 7.39 -2.17 3.95
CA LEU A 137 6.98 -1.61 2.67
C LEU A 137 7.57 -2.39 1.49
N THR A 138 8.90 -2.54 1.45
CA THR A 138 9.63 -3.01 0.26
C THR A 138 9.63 -4.52 0.09
N LYS A 139 9.37 -5.30 1.14
CA LYS A 139 9.20 -6.75 1.04
C LYS A 139 7.76 -7.18 1.25
N THR A 140 7.17 -6.85 2.40
CA THR A 140 5.86 -7.41 2.78
C THR A 140 4.72 -6.84 1.92
N LEU A 141 4.52 -5.52 1.94
CA LEU A 141 3.47 -4.87 1.15
C LEU A 141 3.73 -5.05 -0.35
N LYS A 142 4.99 -4.92 -0.78
CA LYS A 142 5.38 -5.19 -2.17
C LYS A 142 4.98 -6.59 -2.62
N SER A 143 5.32 -7.63 -1.86
CA SER A 143 4.96 -9.02 -2.20
C SER A 143 3.45 -9.18 -2.31
N ALA A 144 2.69 -8.67 -1.34
CA ALA A 144 1.24 -8.78 -1.34
C ALA A 144 0.60 -8.09 -2.57
N LEU A 145 1.11 -6.93 -2.99
CA LEU A 145 0.65 -6.23 -4.19
C LEU A 145 1.07 -6.94 -5.49
N VAL A 146 2.27 -7.50 -5.55
CA VAL A 146 2.72 -8.30 -6.70
C VAL A 146 1.89 -9.57 -6.83
N GLU A 147 1.66 -10.30 -5.74
CA GLU A 147 0.83 -11.52 -5.72
C GLU A 147 -0.62 -11.25 -6.12
N LEU A 148 -1.18 -10.10 -5.71
CA LEU A 148 -2.51 -9.65 -6.11
C LEU A 148 -2.59 -9.34 -7.61
N THR A 149 -1.56 -8.68 -8.15
CA THR A 149 -1.55 -8.17 -9.53
C THR A 149 -1.01 -9.19 -10.55
N ALA A 150 -0.41 -10.27 -10.05
CA ALA A 150 0.13 -11.35 -10.86
C ALA A 150 -0.96 -12.01 -11.73
N ALA A 151 -0.55 -12.44 -12.92
CA ALA A 151 -1.42 -13.09 -13.88
C ALA A 151 -2.07 -14.38 -13.36
N GLU A 152 -1.33 -15.08 -12.50
CA GLU A 152 -1.69 -16.37 -11.91
C GLU A 152 -2.43 -16.21 -10.57
N SER A 153 -2.76 -14.99 -10.17
CA SER A 153 -3.50 -14.75 -8.92
C SER A 153 -4.87 -15.44 -8.99
N GLU A 154 -5.24 -16.13 -7.90
CA GLU A 154 -6.58 -16.73 -7.74
C GLU A 154 -7.70 -15.69 -7.89
N THR A 155 -7.38 -14.43 -7.60
CA THR A 155 -8.26 -13.29 -7.80
C THR A 155 -8.12 -12.79 -9.23
N GLN A 156 -8.99 -13.24 -10.14
CA GLN A 156 -9.02 -12.71 -11.51
C GLN A 156 -9.49 -11.26 -11.53
N LEU A 157 -8.56 -10.32 -11.33
CA LEU A 157 -8.84 -8.89 -11.36
C LEU A 157 -9.31 -8.47 -12.74
N ASN A 158 -10.47 -7.81 -12.80
CA ASN A 158 -10.93 -7.21 -14.04
C ASN A 158 -10.15 -5.92 -14.34
N PHE A 159 -10.37 -5.38 -15.54
CA PHE A 159 -9.65 -4.22 -16.01
C PHE A 159 -9.85 -2.96 -15.15
N SER A 160 -11.10 -2.69 -14.75
CA SER A 160 -11.43 -1.56 -13.86
C SER A 160 -10.74 -1.69 -12.50
N GLN A 161 -10.60 -2.91 -11.99
CA GLN A 161 -9.92 -3.15 -10.71
C GLN A 161 -8.40 -2.91 -10.81
N LEU A 162 -7.76 -3.31 -11.92
CA LEU A 162 -6.35 -3.00 -12.16
C LEU A 162 -6.11 -1.48 -12.22
N VAL A 163 -6.97 -0.75 -12.93
CA VAL A 163 -6.92 0.72 -12.97
C VAL A 163 -7.09 1.33 -11.59
N GLN A 164 -8.05 0.82 -10.82
CA GLN A 164 -8.27 1.30 -9.46
C GLN A 164 -7.05 1.01 -8.57
N ILE A 165 -6.32 -0.09 -8.76
CA ILE A 165 -5.07 -0.37 -8.06
C ILE A 165 -3.99 0.67 -8.43
N CYS A 166 -3.87 1.08 -9.70
CA CYS A 166 -2.98 2.19 -10.08
C CYS A 166 -3.34 3.49 -9.35
N ILE A 167 -4.62 3.83 -9.28
CA ILE A 167 -5.09 5.03 -8.56
C ILE A 167 -4.82 4.90 -7.06
N ASN A 168 -5.05 3.72 -6.48
CA ASN A 168 -4.80 3.45 -5.07
C ASN A 168 -3.32 3.58 -4.72
N THR A 169 -2.41 3.04 -5.54
CA THR A 169 -0.96 3.16 -5.34
C THR A 169 -0.49 4.61 -5.45
N LEU A 170 -1.06 5.41 -6.36
CA LEU A 170 -0.82 6.85 -6.44
C LEU A 170 -1.22 7.59 -5.17
N HIS A 171 -2.42 7.33 -4.64
CA HIS A 171 -2.88 8.00 -3.41
C HIS A 171 -2.11 7.53 -2.17
N LEU A 172 -1.72 6.25 -2.12
CA LEU A 172 -0.85 5.75 -1.06
C LEU A 172 0.55 6.37 -1.15
N GLU A 173 1.09 6.58 -2.35
CA GLU A 173 2.36 7.29 -2.58
C GLU A 173 2.29 8.73 -2.06
N ASN A 174 1.23 9.46 -2.42
CA ASN A 174 0.98 10.82 -1.94
C ASN A 174 0.81 10.90 -0.41
N ALA A 175 0.43 9.79 0.23
CA ALA A 175 0.30 9.71 1.68
C ALA A 175 1.64 9.43 2.41
N MET A 176 2.68 8.96 1.72
CA MET A 176 3.97 8.59 2.34
C MET A 176 4.64 9.72 3.15
N PRO A 177 4.62 11.00 2.71
CA PRO A 177 5.19 12.10 3.51
C PRO A 177 4.53 12.25 4.89
N TYR A 178 3.22 11.98 5.01
CA TYR A 178 2.52 12.05 6.30
C TYR A 178 2.95 10.92 7.25
N LEU A 179 3.34 9.77 6.69
CA LEU A 179 3.92 8.66 7.45
C LEU A 179 5.32 9.01 7.95
N GLU A 180 6.14 9.66 7.12
CA GLU A 180 7.47 10.16 7.49
C GLU A 180 7.37 11.20 8.63
N ASP A 181 6.49 12.20 8.49
CA ASP A 181 6.22 13.20 9.52
C ASP A 181 5.74 12.57 10.83
N TYR A 182 4.88 11.55 10.75
CA TYR A 182 4.42 10.80 11.92
C TYR A 182 5.56 10.05 12.63
N ILE A 183 6.44 9.37 11.89
CA ILE A 183 7.60 8.66 12.46
C ILE A 183 8.55 9.64 13.14
N ILE A 184 8.83 10.78 12.50
CA ILE A 184 9.67 11.84 13.09
C ILE A 184 9.06 12.32 14.41
N ALA A 185 7.74 12.54 14.43
CA ALA A 185 7.02 12.98 15.63
C ALA A 185 7.06 11.95 16.77
N LEU A 186 7.09 10.64 16.48
CA LEU A 186 7.19 9.59 17.49
C LEU A 186 8.52 9.60 18.26
N VAL A 187 9.62 10.00 17.61
CA VAL A 187 10.98 9.95 18.19
C VAL A 187 11.42 11.32 18.74
N HIS A 188 11.13 12.39 17.99
CA HIS A 188 11.65 13.73 18.27
C HIS A 188 10.61 14.71 18.81
N GLY A 189 9.33 14.33 18.82
CA GLY A 189 8.23 15.28 19.05
C GLY A 189 8.14 16.28 17.89
N SER A 190 7.76 17.53 18.18
CA SER A 190 7.48 18.57 17.16
C SER A 190 8.72 19.16 16.48
N ALA A 191 9.93 18.68 16.78
CA ALA A 191 11.16 19.21 16.21
C ALA A 191 11.42 18.61 14.83
N ARG A 192 11.21 19.40 13.76
CA ARG A 192 11.57 19.01 12.39
C ARG A 192 13.08 18.79 12.28
N GLN A 193 13.48 17.53 12.15
CA GLN A 193 14.77 17.16 11.57
C GLN A 193 14.55 16.82 10.09
N ILE A 194 15.48 17.25 9.24
CA ILE A 194 15.52 16.89 7.83
C ILE A 194 16.13 15.48 7.77
N GLY A 195 15.46 14.50 7.13
CA GLY A 195 16.19 13.34 6.58
C GLY A 195 15.60 11.93 6.72
N LEU A 196 14.45 11.73 7.36
CA LEU A 196 13.83 10.39 7.37
C LEU A 196 12.99 10.19 6.10
N ARG A 197 13.57 9.53 5.09
CA ARG A 197 12.84 9.10 3.89
C ARG A 197 12.55 7.61 3.95
N LEU A 198 11.29 7.26 3.69
CA LEU A 198 10.85 5.90 3.46
C LEU A 198 11.03 5.55 1.98
N GLN A 199 11.25 4.27 1.71
CA GLN A 199 11.33 3.71 0.36
C GLN A 199 9.95 3.34 -0.19
N GLY A 200 8.87 3.73 0.49
CA GLY A 200 7.50 3.43 0.11
C GLY A 200 7.10 4.09 -1.21
N ALA A 201 7.43 5.36 -1.41
CA ALA A 201 7.05 6.09 -2.62
C ALA A 201 7.67 5.49 -3.89
N SER A 202 8.99 5.19 -3.86
CA SER A 202 9.66 4.52 -4.98
C SER A 202 9.10 3.13 -5.23
N MET A 203 8.84 2.35 -4.18
CA MET A 203 8.26 1.02 -4.31
C MET A 203 6.86 1.05 -4.93
N LEU A 204 6.02 2.01 -4.55
CA LEU A 204 4.67 2.15 -5.10
C LEU A 204 4.70 2.58 -6.57
N LYS A 205 5.69 3.38 -6.97
CA LYS A 205 5.93 3.70 -8.38
C LYS A 205 6.31 2.46 -9.20
N ASP A 206 7.18 1.59 -8.66
CA ASP A 206 7.55 0.32 -9.31
C ASP A 206 6.32 -0.60 -9.45
N ILE A 207 5.49 -0.70 -8.41
CA ILE A 207 4.24 -1.47 -8.47
C ILE A 207 3.29 -0.89 -9.51
N ARG A 208 3.13 0.43 -9.55
CA ARG A 208 2.26 1.07 -10.54
C ARG A 208 2.71 0.75 -11.97
N SER A 209 4.01 0.79 -12.26
CA SER A 209 4.55 0.36 -13.56
C SER A 209 4.21 -1.10 -13.87
N LEU A 210 4.34 -2.01 -12.90
CA LEU A 210 3.99 -3.43 -13.08
C LEU A 210 2.49 -3.61 -13.38
N VAL A 211 1.62 -2.84 -12.71
CA VAL A 211 0.18 -2.90 -12.94
C VAL A 211 -0.18 -2.31 -14.30
N GLU A 212 0.48 -1.23 -14.71
CA GLU A 212 0.34 -0.67 -16.06
C GLU A 212 0.72 -1.70 -17.13
N ASP A 213 1.87 -2.36 -17.00
CA ASP A 213 2.29 -3.45 -17.91
C ASP A 213 1.22 -4.55 -17.97
N ARG A 214 0.66 -4.93 -16.81
CA ARG A 214 -0.42 -5.94 -16.75
C ARG A 214 -1.71 -5.48 -17.43
N ILE A 215 -2.04 -4.19 -17.33
CA ILE A 215 -3.17 -3.58 -18.03
C ILE A 215 -2.93 -3.64 -19.54
N TYR A 216 -1.71 -3.33 -20.01
CA TYR A 216 -1.34 -3.44 -21.42
C TYR A 216 -1.45 -4.87 -21.94
N ASP A 217 -0.90 -5.86 -21.22
CA ASP A 217 -1.00 -7.27 -21.61
C ASP A 217 -2.46 -7.72 -21.71
N LYS A 218 -3.26 -7.39 -20.70
CA LYS A 218 -4.68 -7.75 -20.67
C LYS A 218 -5.49 -7.07 -21.76
N LEU A 219 -5.11 -5.85 -22.15
CA LEU A 219 -5.71 -5.14 -23.27
C LEU A 219 -5.38 -5.85 -24.59
N ASN A 220 -4.12 -6.22 -24.80
CA ASN A 220 -3.68 -6.95 -25.98
C ASN A 220 -4.38 -8.32 -26.09
N ASP A 221 -4.40 -9.10 -25.01
CA ASP A 221 -5.12 -10.38 -24.94
C ASP A 221 -6.60 -10.23 -25.33
N LYS A 222 -7.23 -9.12 -24.93
CA LYS A 222 -8.64 -8.85 -25.23
C LYS A 222 -8.84 -8.43 -26.69
N ILE A 223 -7.92 -7.64 -27.24
CA ILE A 223 -7.93 -7.27 -28.66
C ILE A 223 -7.74 -8.52 -29.52
N ASP A 224 -6.77 -9.38 -29.19
CA ASP A 224 -6.50 -10.63 -29.90
C ASP A 224 -7.73 -11.54 -29.89
N GLN A 225 -8.40 -11.70 -28.73
CA GLN A 225 -9.67 -12.43 -28.65
C GLN A 225 -10.77 -11.85 -29.55
N CYS A 226 -10.82 -10.52 -29.71
CA CYS A 226 -11.79 -9.90 -30.62
C CYS A 226 -11.41 -10.12 -32.09
N LEU A 227 -10.12 -10.12 -32.42
CA LEU A 227 -9.61 -10.39 -33.76
C LEU A 227 -9.77 -11.87 -34.16
N ASP A 228 -9.66 -12.80 -33.23
CA ASP A 228 -9.86 -14.24 -33.48
C ASP A 228 -11.30 -14.57 -33.93
N ILE A 229 -12.27 -13.70 -33.63
CA ILE A 229 -13.66 -13.83 -34.06
C ILE A 229 -13.83 -13.36 -35.52
N ALA A 230 -12.79 -12.83 -36.15
CA ALA A 230 -12.85 -12.35 -37.52
C ALA A 230 -13.20 -13.48 -38.51
N SER A 231 -14.44 -13.46 -39.01
CA SER A 231 -14.88 -14.30 -40.11
C SER A 231 -14.87 -13.49 -41.40
N TYR A 232 -13.84 -13.68 -42.22
CA TYR A 232 -13.80 -13.11 -43.56
C TYR A 232 -14.43 -14.07 -44.56
N ASP A 233 -15.45 -13.59 -45.29
CA ASP A 233 -15.92 -14.29 -46.48
C ASP A 233 -15.00 -13.96 -47.67
N TRP A 234 -14.00 -14.81 -47.88
CA TRP A 234 -13.02 -14.64 -48.95
C TRP A 234 -13.60 -14.81 -50.36
N MET A 235 -14.85 -15.26 -50.48
CA MET A 235 -15.51 -15.52 -51.76
C MET A 235 -16.49 -14.41 -52.17
N MET A 236 -16.52 -13.30 -51.41
CA MET A 236 -17.43 -12.19 -51.65
C MET A 236 -17.13 -11.50 -53.00
N GLN A 237 -18.14 -11.39 -53.88
CA GLN A 237 -17.96 -10.79 -55.20
C GLN A 237 -17.95 -9.25 -55.19
N GLU A 238 -18.64 -8.62 -54.22
CA GLU A 238 -18.66 -7.17 -54.00
C GLU A 238 -18.65 -6.86 -52.50
N ALA A 239 -18.06 -5.73 -52.10
CA ALA A 239 -18.02 -5.32 -50.70
C ALA A 239 -19.43 -4.98 -50.19
N SER A 240 -19.78 -5.44 -48.98
CA SER A 240 -21.09 -5.13 -48.35
C SER A 240 -21.27 -3.64 -48.01
N GLY A 241 -20.19 -2.86 -48.00
CA GLY A 241 -20.20 -1.45 -47.59
C GLY A 241 -20.37 -1.22 -46.08
N VAL A 242 -20.39 -2.29 -45.27
CA VAL A 242 -20.54 -2.23 -43.80
C VAL A 242 -19.29 -2.81 -43.13
N ALA A 243 -18.85 -2.20 -42.04
CA ALA A 243 -17.74 -2.73 -41.25
C ALA A 243 -18.12 -4.06 -40.59
N SER A 244 -17.18 -5.00 -40.53
CA SER A 244 -17.40 -6.30 -39.89
C SER A 244 -17.78 -6.15 -38.40
N ASP A 245 -18.70 -6.99 -37.93
CA ASP A 245 -19.24 -6.90 -36.57
C ASP A 245 -18.17 -6.98 -35.47
N TYR A 246 -17.12 -7.77 -35.68
CA TYR A 246 -16.00 -7.86 -34.73
C TYR A 246 -15.21 -6.54 -34.62
N ILE A 247 -15.06 -5.77 -35.71
CA ILE A 247 -14.41 -4.46 -35.70
C ILE A 247 -15.25 -3.46 -34.91
N THR A 248 -16.57 -3.42 -35.17
CA THR A 248 -17.49 -2.56 -34.43
C THR A 248 -17.47 -2.88 -32.94
N THR A 249 -17.46 -4.17 -32.59
CA THR A 249 -17.36 -4.63 -31.20
C THR A 249 -16.03 -4.25 -30.55
N THR A 250 -14.92 -4.39 -31.29
CA THR A 250 -13.58 -3.99 -30.82
C THR A 250 -13.50 -2.50 -30.55
N ILE A 251 -14.01 -1.67 -31.47
CA ILE A 251 -14.03 -0.20 -31.32
C ILE A 251 -14.87 0.19 -30.11
N GLN A 252 -16.08 -0.37 -29.94
CA GLN A 252 -16.93 -0.09 -28.78
C GLN A 252 -16.28 -0.51 -27.47
N PHE A 253 -15.61 -1.68 -27.44
CA PHE A 253 -14.85 -2.12 -26.28
C PHE A 253 -13.73 -1.13 -25.94
N LEU A 254 -12.91 -0.73 -26.92
CA LEU A 254 -11.82 0.21 -26.72
C LEU A 254 -12.34 1.59 -26.28
N GLU A 255 -13.40 2.11 -26.90
CA GLU A 255 -14.00 3.38 -26.49
C GLU A 255 -14.50 3.36 -25.05
N ASN A 256 -15.18 2.29 -24.64
CA ASN A 256 -15.65 2.14 -23.26
C ASN A 256 -14.49 2.00 -22.27
N THR A 257 -13.45 1.27 -22.67
CA THR A 257 -12.25 1.03 -21.87
C THR A 257 -11.43 2.32 -21.70
N PHE A 258 -11.21 3.08 -22.78
CA PHE A 258 -10.52 4.38 -22.78
C PHE A 258 -11.31 5.50 -22.11
N ARG A 259 -12.65 5.45 -22.15
CA ARG A 259 -13.46 6.36 -21.33
C ARG A 259 -13.34 6.06 -19.84
N ALA A 260 -13.21 4.79 -19.44
CA ALA A 260 -12.94 4.44 -18.04
C ALA A 260 -11.54 4.88 -17.58
N PHE A 261 -10.61 5.06 -18.52
CA PHE A 261 -9.23 5.48 -18.28
C PHE A 261 -8.99 6.99 -18.20
N THR A 262 -9.98 7.86 -18.39
CA THR A 262 -9.77 9.33 -18.40
C THR A 262 -9.23 9.90 -17.08
N HIS A 263 -9.08 9.06 -16.05
CA HIS A 263 -8.55 9.40 -14.73
C HIS A 263 -7.25 8.67 -14.37
N LEU A 264 -6.63 7.92 -15.29
CA LEU A 264 -5.25 7.47 -15.11
C LEU A 264 -4.30 8.68 -15.22
N PRO A 265 -3.29 8.79 -14.34
CA PRO A 265 -2.28 9.84 -14.41
C PRO A 265 -1.38 9.72 -15.65
#